data_AF-A0A7W0F4S3-F1
#
_entry.id   AF-A0A7W0F4S3-F1
#
_cell.length_a   1.000
_cell.length_b   1.000
_cell.length_c   1.000
_cell.angle_alpha   90.00
_cell.angle_beta   90.00
_cell.angle_gamma   90.00
#
_symmetry.space_group_name_H-M   'P 1'
#
loop_
_entity.id
_entity.type
_entity.pdbx_description
1 polymer ?
#
loop_
_entity_poly.entity_id
_entity_poly.type
_entity_poly.pdbx_seq_one_letter_code
_entity_poly.pdbx_strand_id
1 'polypeptide(L)'
;MLIILNLALPVVAGLVYFAMAYEIKKSNRGRTLIMGELTIKGTFYAYVALGLWLLSRPLQNIIGPHPSPLAVNCVRQFLMIALFAPSLLVAIFNWTSEDKKVPKIVQAAVFIVAAFMGLIFVLINIAAVDGSKIIAQNSFITLYDAQWFMEGPRRLELVLIHLFVQGISPVGFCLFAAGIVRHKRHNYPPDSIYNMMTKKWYFLEVSLIIFACSMVVAGFAALVTGYGTYLWVIYFAGAIVAGFFDMKGIKLPPRIEKARA
;
A
#
# COMPACT_ATOMS: atom_id res chain seq x y z
N MET A 1 17.63 5.55 19.83
CA MET A 1 16.19 5.21 19.63
C MET A 1 15.67 5.68 18.26
N LEU A 2 15.81 6.96 17.90
CA LEU A 2 15.26 7.52 16.65
C LEU A 2 15.88 6.95 15.36
N ILE A 3 17.18 6.66 15.35
CA ILE A 3 17.86 6.00 14.21
C ILE A 3 17.27 4.61 13.98
N ILE A 4 17.15 3.80 15.04
CA ILE A 4 16.59 2.46 14.95
C ILE A 4 15.15 2.50 14.44
N LEU A 5 14.32 3.43 14.92
CA LEU A 5 12.95 3.57 14.46
C LEU A 5 12.87 3.89 12.94
N ASN A 6 13.71 4.81 12.46
CA ASN A 6 13.75 5.21 11.05
C ASN A 6 14.27 4.13 10.10
N LEU A 7 15.08 3.19 10.60
CA LEU A 7 15.69 2.15 9.77
C LEU A 7 14.96 0.80 9.92
N ALA A 8 14.69 0.37 11.15
CA ALA A 8 14.14 -0.95 11.43
C ALA A 8 12.65 -1.07 11.12
N LEU A 9 11.83 -0.08 11.50
CA LEU A 9 10.37 -0.15 11.29
C LEU A 9 10.03 -0.29 9.80
N PRO A 10 10.64 0.48 8.88
CA PRO A 10 10.41 0.29 7.46
C PRO A 10 10.87 -1.06 6.90
N VAL A 11 11.99 -1.58 7.41
CA VAL A 11 12.50 -2.89 7.01
C VAL A 11 11.52 -3.98 7.43
N VAL A 12 11.07 -3.97 8.70
CA VAL A 12 10.09 -4.93 9.21
C VAL A 12 8.80 -4.86 8.40
N ALA A 13 8.29 -3.66 8.13
CA ALA A 13 7.09 -3.48 7.33
C ALA A 13 7.27 -4.06 5.92
N GLY A 14 8.38 -3.76 5.23
CA GLY A 14 8.66 -4.30 3.90
C GLY A 14 8.77 -5.82 3.87
N LEU A 15 9.44 -6.41 4.87
CA LEU A 15 9.59 -7.87 4.99
C LEU A 15 8.25 -8.60 5.17
N VAL A 16 7.28 -8.00 5.89
CA VAL A 16 5.92 -8.56 6.00
C VAL A 16 5.29 -8.74 4.62
N TYR A 17 5.36 -7.72 3.75
CA TYR A 17 4.76 -7.79 2.42
C TYR A 17 5.56 -8.68 1.45
N PHE A 18 6.88 -8.77 1.58
CA PHE A 18 7.66 -9.77 0.84
C PHE A 18 7.30 -11.20 1.26
N ALA A 19 7.08 -11.44 2.56
CA ALA A 19 6.59 -12.73 3.03
C ALA A 19 5.19 -13.04 2.44
N MET A 20 4.31 -12.05 2.33
CA MET A 20 2.99 -12.23 1.70
C MET A 20 3.13 -12.57 0.21
N ALA A 21 3.99 -11.85 -0.51
CA ALA A 21 4.29 -12.13 -1.91
C ALA A 21 4.86 -13.56 -2.09
N TYR A 22 5.74 -14.00 -1.19
CA TYR A 22 6.26 -15.36 -1.17
C TYR A 22 5.17 -16.40 -0.95
N GLU A 23 4.24 -16.18 -0.02
CA GLU A 23 3.11 -17.09 0.22
C GLU A 23 2.14 -17.16 -0.98
N ILE A 24 1.92 -16.04 -1.68
CA ILE A 24 1.15 -16.02 -2.94
C ILE A 24 1.88 -16.80 -4.04
N LYS A 25 3.21 -16.66 -4.15
CA LYS A 25 4.01 -17.39 -5.14
C LYS A 25 4.09 -18.89 -4.85
N LYS A 26 4.19 -19.26 -3.57
CA LYS A 26 4.18 -20.67 -3.09
C LYS A 26 2.83 -21.34 -3.32
N SER A 27 1.76 -20.56 -3.42
CA SER A 27 0.41 -21.06 -3.57
C SER A 27 0.26 -21.93 -4.83
N ASN A 28 -0.20 -23.17 -4.61
CA ASN A 28 -0.21 -24.27 -5.58
C ASN A 28 -1.23 -24.09 -6.73
N ARG A 29 -1.08 -24.89 -7.80
CA ARG A 29 -1.99 -24.97 -8.99
C ARG A 29 -3.49 -24.91 -8.65
N GLY A 30 -3.90 -25.52 -7.53
CA GLY A 30 -5.28 -25.53 -7.03
C GLY A 30 -5.83 -24.15 -6.61
N ARG A 31 -5.01 -23.22 -6.13
CA ARG A 31 -5.44 -21.85 -5.81
C ARG A 31 -5.58 -20.99 -7.05
N THR A 32 -4.75 -21.22 -8.07
CA THR A 32 -4.87 -20.56 -9.39
C THR A 32 -6.18 -20.90 -10.08
N LEU A 33 -6.64 -22.15 -9.94
CA LEU A 33 -7.95 -22.58 -10.42
C LEU A 33 -9.11 -21.86 -9.72
N ILE A 34 -8.95 -21.49 -8.45
CA ILE A 34 -10.01 -20.89 -7.62
C ILE A 34 -10.04 -19.37 -7.73
N MET A 35 -8.87 -18.72 -7.73
CA MET A 35 -8.74 -17.26 -7.68
C MET A 35 -8.51 -16.65 -9.06
N GLY A 36 -8.09 -17.45 -10.05
CA GLY A 36 -7.69 -16.98 -11.36
C GLY A 36 -6.24 -16.49 -11.40
N GLU A 37 -5.58 -16.70 -12.54
CA GLU A 37 -4.18 -16.33 -12.75
C GLU A 37 -3.92 -14.82 -12.61
N LEU A 38 -4.85 -14.00 -13.11
CA LEU A 38 -4.72 -12.55 -13.09
C LEU A 38 -4.76 -12.00 -11.65
N THR A 39 -5.62 -12.57 -10.79
CA THR A 39 -5.69 -12.24 -9.37
C THR A 39 -4.39 -12.57 -8.65
N ILE A 40 -3.82 -13.75 -8.91
CA ILE A 40 -2.55 -14.17 -8.28
C ILE A 40 -1.40 -13.26 -8.72
N LYS A 41 -1.26 -13.02 -10.03
CA LYS A 41 -0.21 -12.14 -10.56
C LYS A 41 -0.37 -10.70 -10.03
N GLY A 42 -1.57 -10.13 -10.11
CA GLY A 42 -1.84 -8.77 -9.64
C GLY A 42 -1.58 -8.61 -8.15
N THR A 43 -2.01 -9.58 -7.32
CA THR A 43 -1.76 -9.58 -5.88
C THR A 43 -0.26 -9.71 -5.56
N PHE A 44 0.45 -10.57 -6.27
CA PHE A 44 1.90 -10.71 -6.14
C PHE A 44 2.62 -9.39 -6.44
N TYR A 45 2.33 -8.76 -7.59
CA TYR A 45 2.95 -7.49 -7.96
C TYR A 45 2.58 -6.36 -6.99
N ALA A 46 1.34 -6.34 -6.49
CA ALA A 46 0.91 -5.39 -5.47
C ALA A 46 1.77 -5.52 -4.20
N TYR A 47 1.92 -6.73 -3.65
CA TYR A 47 2.71 -6.94 -2.43
C TYR A 47 4.20 -6.67 -2.63
N VAL A 48 4.77 -7.02 -3.79
CA VAL A 48 6.15 -6.67 -4.11
C VAL A 48 6.33 -5.16 -4.18
N ALA A 49 5.44 -4.44 -4.88
CA ALA A 49 5.50 -2.98 -4.99
C ALA A 49 5.37 -2.30 -3.62
N LEU A 50 4.45 -2.76 -2.78
CA LEU A 50 4.28 -2.21 -1.43
C LEU A 50 5.46 -2.55 -0.52
N GLY A 51 6.01 -3.76 -0.61
CA GLY A 51 7.23 -4.18 0.09
C GLY A 51 8.42 -3.30 -0.28
N LEU A 52 8.64 -3.03 -1.57
CA LEU A 52 9.67 -2.12 -2.06
C LEU A 52 9.46 -0.69 -1.58
N TRP A 53 8.23 -0.19 -1.59
CA TRP A 53 7.89 1.14 -1.08
C TRP A 53 8.23 1.32 0.41
N LEU A 54 7.93 0.31 1.24
CA LEU A 54 8.25 0.31 2.66
C LEU A 54 9.77 0.21 2.88
N LEU A 55 10.43 -0.77 2.26
CA LEU A 55 11.84 -1.10 2.46
C LEU A 55 12.81 0.00 1.99
N SER A 56 12.36 0.90 1.12
CA SER A 56 13.20 1.96 0.53
C SER A 56 13.24 3.26 1.36
N ARG A 57 12.47 3.38 2.45
CA ARG A 57 12.56 4.54 3.36
C ARG A 57 13.95 4.69 4.00
N PRO A 58 14.61 3.64 4.51
CA PRO A 58 15.97 3.74 5.02
C PRO A 58 16.95 4.30 3.99
N LEU A 59 16.83 3.87 2.73
CA LEU A 59 17.64 4.39 1.62
C LEU A 59 17.42 5.89 1.44
N GLN A 60 16.16 6.35 1.46
CA GLN A 60 15.85 7.78 1.40
C GLN A 60 16.57 8.58 2.49
N ASN A 61 16.67 8.00 3.69
CA ASN A 61 17.20 8.71 4.84
C ASN A 61 18.74 8.73 4.89
N ILE A 62 19.41 7.74 4.31
CA ILE A 62 20.87 7.57 4.42
C ILE A 62 21.62 8.19 3.22
N ILE A 63 20.97 8.32 2.06
CA ILE A 63 21.63 8.69 0.79
C ILE A 63 22.23 10.12 0.76
N GLY A 64 21.96 10.93 1.78
CA GLY A 64 22.53 12.27 1.97
C GLY A 64 21.49 13.40 1.94
N PRO A 65 21.93 14.66 1.87
CA PRO A 65 21.05 15.82 1.85
C PRO A 65 20.32 15.98 0.50
N HIS A 66 19.46 16.99 0.43
CA HIS A 66 18.78 17.41 -0.80
C HIS A 66 19.75 17.50 -1.99
N PRO A 67 19.39 16.98 -3.19
CA PRO A 67 18.07 16.51 -3.62
C PRO A 67 17.82 15.00 -3.46
N SER A 68 18.75 14.24 -2.89
CA SER A 68 18.69 12.77 -2.89
C SER A 68 17.45 12.20 -2.16
N PRO A 69 17.05 12.68 -0.96
CA PRO A 69 15.83 12.23 -0.29
C PRO A 69 14.55 12.51 -1.09
N LEU A 70 14.52 13.61 -1.85
CA LEU A 70 13.40 13.97 -2.72
C LEU A 70 13.26 12.95 -3.85
N ALA A 71 14.35 12.63 -4.56
CA ALA A 71 14.33 11.67 -5.65
C ALA A 71 13.83 10.30 -5.20
N VAL A 72 14.35 9.80 -4.06
CA VAL A 72 13.90 8.52 -3.50
C VAL A 72 12.43 8.60 -3.07
N ASN A 73 11.99 9.69 -2.42
CA ASN A 73 10.58 9.86 -2.06
C ASN A 73 9.65 9.82 -3.28
N CYS A 74 10.00 10.52 -4.36
CA CYS A 74 9.22 10.54 -5.60
C CYS A 74 9.06 9.14 -6.20
N VAL A 75 10.17 8.39 -6.34
CA VAL A 75 10.12 7.01 -6.85
C VAL A 75 9.26 6.13 -5.95
N ARG A 76 9.48 6.20 -4.63
CA ARG A 76 8.72 5.44 -3.65
C ARG A 76 7.23 5.67 -3.80
N GLN A 77 6.81 6.92 -3.71
CA GLN A 77 5.39 7.26 -3.71
C GLN A 77 4.76 6.92 -5.06
N PHE A 78 5.49 7.05 -6.16
CA PHE A 78 5.03 6.57 -7.46
C PHE A 78 4.77 5.05 -7.46
N LEU A 79 5.64 4.22 -6.86
CA LEU A 79 5.39 2.77 -6.74
C LEU A 79 4.09 2.48 -5.97
N MET A 80 3.83 3.20 -4.88
CA MET A 80 2.62 3.01 -4.08
C MET A 80 1.35 3.43 -4.84
N ILE A 81 1.40 4.62 -5.46
CA ILE A 81 0.24 5.27 -6.10
C ILE A 81 -0.06 4.62 -7.45
N ALA A 82 0.95 4.39 -8.28
CA ALA A 82 0.81 4.00 -9.69
C ALA A 82 0.95 2.49 -9.94
N LEU A 83 1.51 1.71 -9.00
CA LEU A 83 1.66 0.26 -9.16
C LEU A 83 0.88 -0.53 -8.11
N PHE A 84 1.12 -0.30 -6.82
CA PHE A 84 0.52 -1.10 -5.76
C PHE A 84 -1.02 -1.02 -5.77
N ALA A 85 -1.56 0.17 -5.55
CA ALA A 85 -3.00 0.36 -5.42
C ALA A 85 -3.80 -0.10 -6.66
N PRO A 86 -3.43 0.27 -7.90
CA PRO A 86 -4.15 -0.21 -9.08
C PRO A 86 -4.01 -1.72 -9.29
N SER A 87 -2.84 -2.31 -9.04
CA SER A 87 -2.65 -3.76 -9.16
C SER A 87 -3.53 -4.54 -8.19
N LEU A 88 -3.66 -4.05 -6.96
CA LEU A 88 -4.51 -4.65 -5.94
C LEU A 88 -6.00 -4.56 -6.31
N LEU A 89 -6.45 -3.38 -6.77
CA LEU A 89 -7.83 -3.19 -7.20
C LEU A 89 -8.18 -4.09 -8.40
N VAL A 90 -7.30 -4.15 -9.41
CA VAL A 90 -7.50 -5.01 -10.59
C VAL A 90 -7.47 -6.49 -10.20
N ALA A 91 -6.60 -6.91 -9.28
CA ALA A 91 -6.60 -8.28 -8.77
C ALA A 91 -7.95 -8.60 -8.10
N ILE A 92 -8.46 -7.71 -7.25
CA ILE A 92 -9.75 -7.90 -6.56
C ILE A 92 -10.93 -7.88 -7.52
N PHE A 93 -10.90 -7.06 -8.56
CA PHE A 93 -11.91 -7.09 -9.63
C PHE A 93 -12.00 -8.48 -10.27
N ASN A 94 -10.85 -9.05 -10.61
CA ASN A 94 -10.76 -10.36 -11.24
C ASN A 94 -10.83 -11.53 -10.26
N TRP A 95 -10.94 -11.25 -8.96
CA TRP A 95 -11.12 -12.25 -7.92
C TRP A 95 -12.59 -12.71 -7.86
N THR A 96 -13.04 -13.42 -8.89
CA THR A 96 -14.33 -14.10 -8.94
C THR A 96 -14.21 -15.43 -9.68
N SER A 97 -15.09 -16.35 -9.33
CA SER A 97 -15.46 -17.52 -10.14
C SER A 97 -16.59 -17.19 -11.14
N GLU A 98 -16.86 -15.90 -11.36
CA GLU A 98 -17.93 -15.43 -12.24
C GLU A 98 -17.44 -15.40 -13.69
N ASP A 99 -18.31 -15.78 -14.63
CA ASP A 99 -17.97 -15.83 -16.06
C ASP A 99 -17.64 -14.46 -16.66
N LYS A 100 -18.21 -13.38 -16.09
CA LYS A 100 -18.02 -12.01 -16.58
C LYS A 100 -16.86 -11.33 -15.87
N LYS A 101 -15.68 -11.40 -16.49
CA LYS A 101 -14.50 -10.62 -16.07
C LYS A 101 -14.71 -9.13 -16.32
N VAL A 102 -14.10 -8.31 -15.46
CA VAL A 102 -14.09 -6.85 -15.66
C VAL A 102 -13.41 -6.52 -16.99
N PRO A 103 -14.03 -5.69 -17.86
CA PRO A 103 -13.48 -5.36 -19.17
C PRO A 103 -12.05 -4.82 -19.09
N LYS A 104 -11.18 -5.22 -20.03
CA LYS A 104 -9.77 -4.77 -20.07
C LYS A 104 -9.63 -3.25 -20.09
N ILE A 105 -10.58 -2.55 -20.71
CA ILE A 105 -10.58 -1.07 -20.75
C ILE A 105 -10.75 -0.45 -19.36
N VAL A 106 -11.56 -1.06 -18.49
CA VAL A 106 -11.72 -0.61 -17.10
C VAL A 106 -10.43 -0.85 -16.30
N GLN A 107 -9.79 -2.01 -16.51
CA GLN A 107 -8.50 -2.32 -15.89
C GLN A 107 -7.42 -1.32 -16.32
N ALA A 108 -7.36 -0.99 -17.62
CA ALA A 108 -6.45 0.03 -18.14
C ALA A 108 -6.74 1.42 -17.56
N ALA A 109 -8.02 1.81 -17.47
CA ALA A 109 -8.41 3.09 -16.88
C ALA A 109 -7.93 3.25 -15.43
N VAL A 110 -8.01 2.19 -14.62
CA VAL A 110 -7.49 2.17 -13.24
C VAL A 110 -5.99 2.49 -13.20
N PHE A 111 -5.18 1.86 -14.06
CA PHE A 111 -3.74 2.15 -14.14
C PHE A 111 -3.44 3.54 -14.70
N ILE A 112 -4.19 4.00 -15.71
CA ILE A 112 -4.02 5.34 -16.29
C ILE A 112 -4.27 6.42 -15.24
N VAL A 113 -5.39 6.33 -14.51
CA VAL A 113 -5.71 7.27 -13.42
C VAL A 113 -4.62 7.26 -12.35
N ALA A 114 -4.18 6.07 -11.94
CA ALA A 114 -3.14 5.91 -10.94
C ALA A 114 -1.78 6.48 -11.40
N ALA A 115 -1.42 6.30 -12.67
CA ALA A 115 -0.21 6.88 -13.25
C ALA A 115 -0.27 8.41 -13.30
N PHE A 116 -1.41 9.00 -13.67
CA PHE A 116 -1.60 10.45 -13.61
C PHE A 116 -1.48 10.98 -12.17
N MET A 117 -2.10 10.30 -11.21
CA MET A 117 -1.94 10.64 -9.79
C MET A 117 -0.48 10.57 -9.34
N GLY A 118 0.25 9.54 -9.74
CA GLY A 118 1.68 9.39 -9.45
C GLY A 118 2.52 10.52 -10.07
N LEU A 119 2.24 10.93 -11.31
CA LEU A 119 2.94 12.04 -11.96
C LEU A 119 2.66 13.38 -11.27
N ILE A 120 1.39 13.66 -10.94
CA ILE A 120 1.03 14.87 -10.19
C ILE A 120 1.74 14.89 -8.83
N PHE A 121 1.80 13.75 -8.13
CA PHE A 121 2.52 13.63 -6.87
C PHE A 121 4.00 14.06 -6.99
N VAL A 122 4.68 13.59 -8.04
CA VAL A 122 6.10 13.88 -8.29
C VAL A 122 6.29 15.37 -8.58
N LEU A 123 5.47 15.94 -9.47
CA LEU A 123 5.54 17.36 -9.81
C LEU A 123 5.30 18.27 -8.60
N ILE A 124 4.31 17.92 -7.76
CA ILE A 124 4.02 18.66 -6.54
C ILE A 124 5.16 18.56 -5.53
N ASN A 125 5.78 17.39 -5.36
CA ASN A 125 6.95 17.27 -4.48
C ASN A 125 8.14 18.09 -4.99
N ILE A 126 8.42 18.08 -6.30
CA ILE A 126 9.49 18.90 -6.87
C ILE A 126 9.22 20.40 -6.63
N ALA A 127 7.97 20.84 -6.75
CA ALA A 127 7.60 22.23 -6.54
C ALA A 127 7.58 22.65 -5.05
N ALA A 128 7.36 21.71 -4.13
CA ALA A 128 7.20 22.01 -2.71
C ALA A 128 8.44 21.73 -1.85
N VAL A 129 9.32 20.81 -2.28
CA VAL A 129 10.54 20.41 -1.57
C VAL A 129 11.73 21.19 -2.08
N ASP A 130 12.21 22.10 -1.24
CA ASP A 130 13.35 23.01 -1.46
C ASP A 130 14.54 22.70 -0.55
N GLY A 131 14.46 21.65 0.28
CA GLY A 131 15.57 21.27 1.14
C GLY A 131 15.45 19.91 1.81
N SER A 132 16.32 19.70 2.78
CA SER A 132 16.33 18.50 3.62
C SER A 132 16.64 18.83 5.07
N LYS A 133 15.93 18.19 6.00
CA LYS A 133 16.21 18.28 7.44
C LYS A 133 16.99 17.09 7.93
N ILE A 134 17.84 17.30 8.93
CA ILE A 134 18.43 16.21 9.71
C ILE A 134 17.37 15.71 10.70
N ILE A 135 17.05 14.41 10.63
CA ILE A 135 16.02 13.80 11.48
C ILE A 135 16.62 12.98 12.63
N ALA A 136 17.87 12.54 12.49
CA ALA A 136 18.65 11.90 13.55
C ALA A 136 20.14 11.90 13.17
N GLN A 137 21.02 11.99 14.16
CA GLN A 137 22.46 11.96 13.96
C GLN A 137 23.14 11.22 15.12
N ASN A 138 24.17 10.45 14.81
CA ASN A 138 25.16 9.97 15.79
C ASN A 138 26.57 10.09 15.21
N SER A 139 27.57 9.53 15.89
CA SER A 139 28.98 9.56 15.45
C SER A 139 29.26 8.80 14.15
N PHE A 140 28.33 7.96 13.67
CA PHE A 140 28.53 7.08 12.51
C PHE A 140 27.63 7.41 11.32
N ILE A 141 26.43 7.94 11.56
CA ILE A 141 25.42 8.17 10.53
C ILE A 141 24.59 9.42 10.83
N THR A 142 24.32 10.17 9.77
CA THR A 142 23.35 11.28 9.75
C THR A 142 22.19 10.88 8.85
N LEU A 143 20.97 10.99 9.37
CA LEU A 143 19.75 10.71 8.63
C LEU A 143 19.09 12.02 8.19
N TYR A 144 18.71 12.07 6.92
CA TYR A 144 18.07 13.20 6.29
C TYR A 144 16.61 12.87 5.91
N ASP A 145 15.76 13.88 5.77
CA ASP A 145 14.44 13.75 5.16
C ASP A 145 14.12 14.98 4.32
N ALA A 146 13.29 14.79 3.30
CA ALA A 146 12.82 15.89 2.46
C ALA A 146 11.98 16.86 3.30
N GLN A 147 12.25 18.15 3.18
CA GLN A 147 11.49 19.19 3.86
C GLN A 147 10.72 20.02 2.83
N TRP A 148 9.43 20.19 3.09
CA TRP A 148 8.57 21.08 2.32
C TRP A 148 8.70 22.51 2.84
N PHE A 149 8.75 23.47 1.93
CA PHE A 149 8.72 24.91 2.24
C PHE A 149 9.77 25.32 3.30
N MET A 150 11.00 24.89 3.12
CA MET A 150 12.15 25.25 3.96
C MET A 150 12.51 26.73 3.80
N GLU A 151 12.49 27.26 2.58
CA GLU A 151 12.96 28.62 2.25
C GLU A 151 11.79 29.60 1.99
N GLY A 152 10.53 29.15 2.08
CA GLY A 152 9.36 29.96 1.71
C GLY A 152 8.09 29.71 2.52
N PRO A 153 7.04 30.52 2.32
CA PRO A 153 5.78 30.36 3.03
C PRO A 153 5.09 29.05 2.60
N ARG A 154 4.46 28.38 3.57
CA ARG A 154 3.65 27.18 3.33
C ARG A 154 2.52 27.50 2.34
N ARG A 155 2.47 26.77 1.23
CA ARG A 155 1.39 26.86 0.25
C ARG A 155 0.35 25.77 0.49
N LEU A 156 -0.80 26.14 1.05
CA LEU A 156 -1.84 25.18 1.42
C LEU A 156 -2.38 24.44 0.20
N GLU A 157 -2.42 25.08 -0.97
CA GLU A 157 -2.88 24.52 -2.23
C GLU A 157 -2.08 23.28 -2.61
N LEU A 158 -0.75 23.34 -2.49
CA LEU A 158 0.13 22.21 -2.79
C LEU A 158 -0.05 21.05 -1.79
N VAL A 159 -0.31 21.37 -0.52
CA VAL A 159 -0.64 20.37 0.50
C VAL A 159 -1.97 19.68 0.16
N LEU A 160 -2.99 20.44 -0.23
CA LEU A 160 -4.30 19.90 -0.58
C LEU A 160 -4.23 19.03 -1.83
N ILE A 161 -3.50 19.45 -2.87
CA ILE A 161 -3.30 18.63 -4.07
C ILE A 161 -2.58 17.32 -3.71
N HIS A 162 -1.55 17.38 -2.87
CA HIS A 162 -0.84 16.18 -2.41
C HIS A 162 -1.75 15.19 -1.70
N LEU A 163 -2.55 15.67 -0.75
CA LEU A 163 -3.51 14.84 -0.01
C LEU A 163 -4.63 14.33 -0.90
N PHE A 164 -5.09 15.12 -1.87
CA PHE A 164 -6.10 14.72 -2.83
C PHE A 164 -5.60 13.58 -3.73
N VAL A 165 -4.37 13.69 -4.23
CA VAL A 165 -3.71 12.65 -5.03
C VAL A 165 -3.64 11.33 -4.25
N GLN A 166 -3.15 11.38 -3.00
CA GLN A 166 -3.11 10.21 -2.11
C GLN A 166 -4.50 9.69 -1.74
N GLY A 167 -5.47 10.60 -1.63
CA GLY A 167 -6.88 10.33 -1.38
C GLY A 167 -7.53 9.52 -2.49
N ILE A 168 -7.20 9.80 -3.76
CA ILE A 168 -7.62 8.99 -4.90
C ILE A 168 -6.87 7.65 -4.90
N SER A 169 -5.54 7.70 -4.93
CA SER A 169 -4.68 6.53 -4.89
C SER A 169 -3.49 6.79 -3.96
N PRO A 170 -3.27 5.96 -2.93
CA PRO A 170 -3.82 4.62 -2.77
C PRO A 170 -5.14 4.53 -1.98
N VAL A 171 -5.56 5.58 -1.26
CA VAL A 171 -6.62 5.46 -0.24
C VAL A 171 -7.97 5.07 -0.83
N GLY A 172 -8.46 5.84 -1.81
CA GLY A 172 -9.74 5.59 -2.46
C GLY A 172 -9.79 4.23 -3.14
N PHE A 173 -8.71 3.82 -3.80
CA PHE A 173 -8.60 2.50 -4.42
C PHE A 173 -8.66 1.37 -3.39
N CYS A 174 -7.99 1.49 -2.25
CA CYS A 174 -8.07 0.49 -1.19
C CYS A 174 -9.47 0.40 -0.57
N LEU A 175 -10.12 1.54 -0.33
CA LEU A 175 -11.49 1.58 0.20
C LEU A 175 -12.51 1.01 -0.79
N PHE A 176 -12.34 1.32 -2.08
CA PHE A 176 -13.20 0.78 -3.12
C PHE A 176 -13.02 -0.74 -3.26
N ALA A 177 -11.76 -1.21 -3.25
CA ALA A 177 -11.44 -2.62 -3.19
C ALA A 177 -12.09 -3.30 -1.97
N ALA A 178 -12.04 -2.69 -0.79
CA ALA A 178 -12.69 -3.22 0.41
C ALA A 178 -14.21 -3.30 0.24
N GLY A 179 -14.84 -2.30 -0.37
CA GLY A 179 -16.27 -2.31 -0.70
C GLY A 179 -16.66 -3.47 -1.62
N ILE A 180 -15.86 -3.72 -2.66
CA ILE A 180 -16.06 -4.86 -3.58
C ILE A 180 -15.93 -6.19 -2.84
N VAL A 181 -14.89 -6.35 -2.03
CA VAL A 181 -14.66 -7.58 -1.24
C VAL A 181 -15.80 -7.82 -0.27
N ARG A 182 -16.27 -6.78 0.42
CA ARG A 182 -17.44 -6.84 1.31
C ARG A 182 -18.69 -7.27 0.57
N HIS A 183 -18.99 -6.66 -0.58
CA HIS A 183 -20.14 -7.03 -1.41
C HIS A 183 -20.07 -8.52 -1.82
N LYS A 184 -18.92 -8.96 -2.32
CA LYS A 184 -18.70 -10.37 -2.69
C LYS A 184 -18.90 -11.32 -1.51
N ARG A 185 -18.39 -10.96 -0.33
CA ARG A 185 -18.55 -11.76 0.90
C ARG A 185 -20.01 -11.94 1.30
N HIS A 186 -20.83 -10.90 1.22
CA HIS A 186 -22.24 -10.99 1.60
C HIS A 186 -23.11 -11.72 0.57
N ASN A 187 -22.69 -11.73 -0.70
CA ASN A 187 -23.39 -12.45 -1.77
C ASN A 187 -22.76 -13.82 -2.09
N TYR A 188 -21.88 -14.32 -1.21
CA TYR A 188 -21.20 -15.58 -1.47
C TYR A 188 -22.17 -16.77 -1.32
N PRO A 189 -22.22 -17.71 -2.28
CA PRO A 189 -23.13 -18.85 -2.21
C PRO A 189 -22.89 -19.70 -0.96
N PRO A 190 -23.92 -19.97 -0.13
CA PRO A 190 -23.76 -20.75 1.10
C PRO A 190 -23.36 -22.21 0.81
N ASP A 191 -23.80 -22.75 -0.33
CA ASP A 191 -23.54 -24.14 -0.74
C ASP A 191 -22.22 -24.32 -1.50
N SER A 192 -21.37 -23.29 -1.56
CA SER A 192 -20.09 -23.38 -2.24
C SER A 192 -19.14 -24.39 -1.57
N ILE A 193 -18.48 -25.20 -2.38
CA ILE A 193 -17.43 -26.13 -1.92
C ILE A 193 -16.24 -25.40 -1.28
N TYR A 194 -16.07 -24.10 -1.53
CA TYR A 194 -15.01 -23.27 -0.95
C TYR A 194 -15.52 -22.48 0.26
N ASN A 195 -15.90 -23.21 1.31
CA ASN A 195 -16.53 -22.68 2.53
C ASN A 195 -15.71 -21.66 3.34
N MET A 196 -14.41 -21.48 3.02
CA MET A 196 -13.54 -20.52 3.72
C MET A 196 -13.36 -19.18 3.00
N MET A 197 -13.95 -19.02 1.81
CA MET A 197 -13.76 -17.82 0.99
C MET A 197 -14.27 -16.54 1.66
N THR A 198 -15.42 -16.61 2.34
CA THR A 198 -15.97 -15.48 3.08
C THR A 198 -15.03 -15.01 4.19
N LYS A 199 -14.36 -15.95 4.87
CA LYS A 199 -13.37 -15.66 5.91
C LYS A 199 -12.09 -15.05 5.34
N LYS A 200 -11.62 -15.51 4.17
CA LYS A 200 -10.49 -14.89 3.46
C LYS A 200 -10.78 -13.45 3.09
N TRP A 201 -11.95 -13.20 2.50
CA TRP A 201 -12.38 -11.87 2.12
C TRP A 201 -12.58 -10.95 3.32
N TYR A 202 -13.05 -11.46 4.45
CA TYR A 202 -13.07 -10.67 5.69
C TYR A 202 -11.67 -10.18 6.10
N PHE A 203 -10.67 -11.06 6.09
CA PHE A 203 -9.30 -10.67 6.44
C PHE A 203 -8.71 -9.64 5.46
N LEU A 204 -8.96 -9.81 4.16
CA LEU A 204 -8.55 -8.85 3.14
C LEU A 204 -9.26 -7.50 3.31
N GLU A 205 -10.59 -7.50 3.51
CA GLU A 205 -11.40 -6.31 3.76
C GLU A 205 -10.86 -5.51 4.95
N VAL A 206 -10.65 -6.18 6.09
CA VAL A 206 -10.11 -5.55 7.31
C VAL A 206 -8.72 -4.98 7.07
N SER A 207 -7.83 -5.72 6.38
CA SER A 207 -6.49 -5.25 6.03
C SER A 207 -6.52 -3.96 5.20
N LEU A 208 -7.35 -3.94 4.14
CA LEU A 208 -7.52 -2.76 3.26
C LEU A 208 -8.01 -1.54 4.03
N ILE A 209 -8.98 -1.72 4.92
CA ILE A 209 -9.53 -0.65 5.76
C ILE A 209 -8.48 -0.14 6.74
N ILE A 210 -7.76 -1.01 7.44
CA ILE A 210 -6.70 -0.60 8.39
C ILE A 210 -5.63 0.22 7.68
N PHE A 211 -5.15 -0.24 6.53
CA PHE A 211 -4.15 0.48 5.76
C PHE A 211 -4.68 1.85 5.30
N ALA A 212 -5.86 1.90 4.69
CA ALA A 212 -6.47 3.15 4.23
C ALA A 212 -6.72 4.14 5.37
N CYS A 213 -7.28 3.69 6.50
CA CYS A 213 -7.51 4.53 7.67
C CYS A 213 -6.20 5.07 8.23
N SER A 214 -5.12 4.28 8.28
CA SER A 214 -3.82 4.76 8.75
C SER A 214 -3.27 5.91 7.89
N MET A 215 -3.47 5.85 6.57
CA MET A 215 -3.10 6.92 5.63
C MET A 215 -3.98 8.16 5.81
N VAL A 216 -5.28 8.00 6.01
CA VAL A 216 -6.21 9.11 6.29
C VAL A 216 -5.83 9.82 7.59
N VAL A 217 -5.54 9.07 8.65
CA VAL A 217 -5.10 9.63 9.94
C VAL A 217 -3.79 10.39 9.77
N ALA A 218 -2.81 9.83 9.04
CA ALA A 218 -1.55 10.52 8.75
C ALA A 218 -1.75 11.80 7.93
N GLY A 219 -2.64 11.78 6.93
CA GLY A 219 -2.99 12.94 6.12
C GLY A 219 -3.68 14.05 6.92
N PHE A 220 -4.63 13.69 7.78
CA PHE A 220 -5.28 14.64 8.69
C PHE A 220 -4.28 15.26 9.68
N ALA A 221 -3.40 14.44 10.26
CA ALA A 221 -2.32 14.94 11.10
C ALA A 221 -1.38 15.88 10.33
N ALA A 222 -1.07 15.60 9.05
CA ALA A 222 -0.28 16.50 8.20
C ALA A 222 -0.94 17.88 8.00
N LEU A 223 -2.27 17.94 7.92
CA LEU A 223 -3.00 19.21 7.83
C LEU A 223 -2.82 20.04 9.11
N VAL A 224 -3.09 19.41 10.26
CA VAL A 224 -3.13 20.06 11.58
C VAL A 224 -1.73 20.45 12.08
N THR A 225 -0.77 19.53 12.01
CA THR A 225 0.58 19.73 12.59
C THR A 225 1.63 20.17 11.56
N GLY A 226 1.27 20.24 10.27
CA GLY A 226 2.24 20.30 9.17
C GLY A 226 2.90 18.93 8.93
N TYR A 227 3.80 18.85 7.94
CA TYR A 227 4.58 17.64 7.62
C TYR A 227 5.65 17.34 8.69
N GLY A 228 5.19 16.99 9.88
CA GLY A 228 6.02 16.59 11.01
C GLY A 228 6.86 15.34 10.70
N THR A 229 7.98 15.18 11.41
CA THR A 229 9.02 14.17 11.13
C THR A 229 8.57 12.72 11.30
N TYR A 230 7.43 12.43 11.95
CA TYR A 230 7.02 11.07 12.30
C TYR A 230 5.62 10.67 11.84
N LEU A 231 4.96 11.47 10.99
CA LEU A 231 3.65 11.12 10.43
C LEU A 231 3.67 9.77 9.70
N TRP A 232 4.82 9.42 9.13
CA TRP A 232 5.02 8.15 8.46
C TRP A 232 4.92 6.93 9.38
N VAL A 233 5.24 7.06 10.67
CA VAL A 233 5.15 5.95 11.62
C VAL A 233 3.71 5.41 11.68
N ILE A 234 2.71 6.29 11.55
CA ILE A 234 1.29 5.94 11.60
C ILE A 234 0.96 4.94 10.50
N TYR A 235 1.28 5.26 9.24
CA TYR A 235 0.93 4.41 8.12
C TYR A 235 1.86 3.19 7.98
N PHE A 236 3.10 3.24 8.50
CA PHE A 236 3.97 2.06 8.59
C PHE A 236 3.44 1.04 9.61
N ALA A 237 3.01 1.50 10.79
CA ALA A 237 2.37 0.65 11.77
C ALA A 237 1.06 0.07 11.23
N GLY A 238 0.24 0.91 10.57
CA GLY A 238 -0.96 0.47 9.87
C GLY A 238 -0.69 -0.61 8.83
N ALA A 239 0.36 -0.45 8.02
CA ALA A 239 0.78 -1.44 7.02
C ALA A 239 1.21 -2.77 7.66
N ILE A 240 1.96 -2.75 8.77
CA ILE A 240 2.34 -3.98 9.48
C ILE A 240 1.09 -4.72 9.98
N VAL A 241 0.18 -4.01 10.67
CA VAL A 241 -1.04 -4.61 11.20
C VAL A 241 -1.90 -5.17 10.05
N ALA A 242 -2.13 -4.38 9.00
CA ALA A 242 -2.85 -4.80 7.81
C ALA A 242 -2.23 -6.06 7.18
N GLY A 243 -0.91 -6.08 7.01
CA GLY A 243 -0.17 -7.21 6.48
C GLY A 243 -0.35 -8.50 7.30
N PHE A 244 -0.36 -8.42 8.63
CA PHE A 244 -0.63 -9.60 9.47
C PHE A 244 -2.06 -10.13 9.33
N PHE A 245 -3.06 -9.25 9.24
CA PHE A 245 -4.45 -9.65 9.00
C PHE A 245 -4.59 -10.35 7.63
N ASP A 246 -4.04 -9.77 6.58
CA ASP A 246 -4.12 -10.31 5.23
C ASP A 246 -3.33 -11.63 5.10
N MET A 247 -2.14 -11.70 5.69
CA MET A 247 -1.35 -12.93 5.78
C MET A 247 -2.15 -14.09 6.37
N LYS A 248 -2.94 -13.83 7.42
CA LYS A 248 -3.84 -14.83 8.01
C LYS A 248 -4.87 -15.31 7.00
N GLY A 249 -5.44 -14.40 6.20
CA GLY A 249 -6.33 -14.73 5.08
C GLY A 249 -5.66 -15.55 3.97
N ILE A 250 -4.46 -15.16 3.54
CA ILE A 250 -3.67 -15.86 2.50
C ILE A 250 -3.37 -17.31 2.92
N LYS A 251 -3.06 -17.55 4.19
CA LYS A 251 -2.73 -18.88 4.71
C LYS A 251 -3.92 -19.81 4.86
N LEU A 252 -5.15 -19.28 4.93
CA LEU A 252 -6.34 -20.14 5.00
C LEU A 252 -6.44 -21.06 3.77
N PRO A 253 -6.80 -22.34 3.94
CA PRO A 253 -7.15 -23.19 2.81
C PRO A 253 -8.49 -22.70 2.20
N PRO A 254 -8.75 -22.98 0.90
CA PRO A 254 -10.04 -22.64 0.28
C PRO A 254 -11.23 -23.43 0.85
N ARG A 255 -10.96 -24.62 1.40
CA ARG A 255 -11.93 -25.51 2.04
C ARG A 255 -11.33 -26.10 3.31
N ILE A 256 -12.13 -26.23 4.36
CA ILE A 256 -11.82 -27.13 5.49
C ILE A 256 -12.57 -28.43 5.23
N GLU A 257 -11.85 -29.55 5.11
CA GLU A 257 -12.46 -30.87 5.19
C GLU A 257 -12.94 -31.07 6.62
N LYS A 258 -14.23 -31.38 6.81
CA LYS A 258 -14.69 -31.88 8.10
C LYS A 258 -13.88 -33.15 8.37
N ALA A 259 -13.16 -33.21 9.50
CA ALA A 259 -12.58 -34.46 9.96
C ALA A 259 -13.71 -35.51 9.92
N ARG A 260 -13.46 -36.64 9.24
CA ARG A 260 -14.38 -37.77 9.31
C ARG A 260 -14.51 -38.13 10.80
N ALA A 261 -15.65 -37.81 11.37
CA ALA A 261 -16.06 -38.29 12.68
C ALA A 261 -16.28 -39.79 12.62
#